data_AF-A0A355J2S2-F1
#
_entry.id   AF-A0A355J2S2-F1
#
_cell.length_a   1.000
_cell.length_b   1.000
_cell.length_c   1.000
_cell.angle_alpha   90.00
_cell.angle_beta   90.00
_cell.angle_gamma   90.00
#
_symmetry.space_group_name_H-M   'P 1'
#
loop_
_entity.id
_entity.type
_entity.pdbx_description
1 polymer ?
#
loop_
_entity_poly.entity_id
_entity_poly.type
_entity_poly.pdbx_seq_one_letter_code
_entity_poly.pdbx_strand_id
1 'polypeptide(L)'
;MKRKYEPRWAKIYREQVLKPAQRERLTEKIGRSKASQLGWYNTPQWKDLRNAHIKANPFCVECEKRGRIVQAEVVDHIKPVDDYPELFLDSSNLQSLCNFDHRLKTLRDKKEKAAAERINKGKKLMNDLESDSRVGG
;
A
#
# COMPACT_ATOMS: atom_id res chain seq x y z
N MET A 1 40.58 -9.97 15.23
CA MET A 1 39.62 -9.80 14.11
C MET A 1 40.35 -9.17 12.92
N LYS A 2 40.64 -9.91 11.84
CA LYS A 2 41.34 -9.35 10.66
C LYS A 2 40.36 -8.48 9.86
N ARG A 3 40.63 -7.16 9.72
CA ARG A 3 39.91 -6.31 8.78
C ARG A 3 40.11 -6.91 7.38
N LYS A 4 39.05 -7.45 6.77
CA LYS A 4 39.10 -7.93 5.39
C LYS A 4 39.57 -6.77 4.51
N TYR A 5 40.68 -6.97 3.82
CA TYR A 5 41.15 -6.04 2.80
C TYR A 5 40.03 -5.85 1.77
N GLU A 6 39.61 -4.61 1.58
CA GLU A 6 38.59 -4.25 0.60
C GLU A 6 39.28 -3.52 -0.56
N PRO A 7 39.35 -4.12 -1.75
CA PRO A 7 39.88 -3.47 -2.93
C PRO A 7 39.12 -2.17 -3.26
N ARG A 8 39.82 -1.17 -3.79
CA ARG A 8 39.23 0.13 -4.14
C ARG A 8 38.03 0.01 -5.10
N TRP A 9 38.09 -0.91 -6.06
CA TRP A 9 36.97 -1.16 -6.99
C TRP A 9 35.73 -1.69 -6.27
N ALA A 10 35.91 -2.56 -5.26
CA ALA A 10 34.81 -3.12 -4.48
C ALA A 10 34.15 -2.05 -3.61
N LYS A 11 34.95 -1.14 -3.05
CA LYS A 11 34.46 0.03 -2.31
C LYS A 11 33.66 0.96 -3.22
N ILE A 12 34.19 1.32 -4.39
CA ILE A 12 33.51 2.19 -5.36
C ILE A 12 32.21 1.55 -5.84
N TYR A 13 32.23 0.27 -6.21
CA TYR A 13 31.02 -0.44 -6.63
C TYR A 13 29.98 -0.53 -5.50
N ARG A 14 30.41 -0.79 -4.26
CA ARG A 14 29.52 -0.79 -3.09
C ARG A 14 28.89 0.58 -2.87
N GLU A 15 29.66 1.66 -3.01
CA GLU A 15 29.22 3.02 -2.70
C GLU A 15 28.38 3.66 -3.81
N GLN A 16 28.71 3.41 -5.07
CA GLN A 16 28.09 4.05 -6.21
C GLN A 16 27.01 3.21 -6.88
N VAL A 17 27.03 1.88 -6.72
CA VAL A 17 26.05 0.98 -7.36
C VAL A 17 25.19 0.26 -6.33
N LEU A 18 25.81 -0.51 -5.41
CA LEU A 18 25.02 -1.32 -4.46
C LEU A 18 24.25 -0.46 -3.46
N LYS A 19 24.89 0.52 -2.80
CA LYS A 19 24.22 1.37 -1.80
C LYS A 19 23.08 2.22 -2.40
N PRO A 20 23.21 2.85 -3.58
CA PRO A 20 22.11 3.53 -4.23
C PRO A 20 20.98 2.58 -4.63
N ALA A 21 21.26 1.43 -5.26
CA ALA A 21 20.24 0.43 -5.59
C ALA A 21 19.56 -0.16 -4.35
N GLN A 22 20.30 -0.32 -3.24
CA GLN A 22 19.74 -0.75 -1.96
C GLN A 22 18.84 0.33 -1.35
N ARG A 23 19.23 1.61 -1.43
CA ARG A 23 18.40 2.75 -1.00
C ARG A 23 17.13 2.87 -1.84
N GLU A 24 17.24 2.71 -3.15
CA GLU A 24 16.10 2.66 -4.09
C GLU A 24 15.14 1.51 -3.76
N ARG A 25 15.64 0.29 -3.52
CA ARG A 25 14.81 -0.83 -3.02
C ARG A 25 14.20 -0.55 -1.65
N LEU A 26 14.89 0.20 -0.79
CA LEU A 26 14.38 0.61 0.52
C LEU A 26 13.25 1.64 0.37
N THR A 27 13.41 2.65 -0.49
CA THR A 27 12.38 3.64 -0.79
C THR A 27 11.17 3.02 -1.49
N GLU A 28 11.39 2.06 -2.39
CA GLU A 28 10.30 1.22 -2.94
C GLU A 28 9.58 0.44 -1.83
N LYS A 29 10.31 -0.10 -0.84
CA LYS A 29 9.69 -0.77 0.32
C LYS A 29 8.88 0.20 1.18
N ILE A 30 9.36 1.42 1.41
CA ILE A 30 8.65 2.47 2.15
C ILE A 30 7.35 2.88 1.44
N GLY A 31 7.29 2.76 0.11
CA GLY A 31 6.07 3.01 -0.68
C GLY A 31 5.12 1.81 -0.83
N ARG A 32 5.47 0.62 -0.36
CA ARG A 32 4.63 -0.59 -0.42
C ARG A 32 3.71 -0.66 0.80
N SER A 33 2.48 -1.13 0.59
CA SER A 33 1.52 -1.41 1.67
C SER A 33 2.11 -2.40 2.69
N LYS A 34 1.64 -2.36 3.93
CA LYS A 34 2.08 -3.28 4.99
C LYS A 34 1.84 -4.73 4.57
N ALA A 35 0.69 -5.00 3.94
CA ALA A 35 0.36 -6.31 3.38
C ALA A 35 1.38 -6.78 2.33
N SER A 36 1.86 -5.87 1.47
CA SER A 36 2.91 -6.17 0.49
C SER A 36 4.26 -6.46 1.16
N GLN A 37 4.63 -5.69 2.18
CA GLN A 37 5.86 -5.91 2.95
C GLN A 37 5.85 -7.26 3.69
N LEU A 38 4.68 -7.67 4.21
CA LEU A 38 4.47 -8.96 4.87
C LEU A 38 4.31 -10.14 3.89
N GLY A 39 4.33 -9.88 2.58
CA GLY A 39 4.24 -10.93 1.55
C GLY A 39 2.86 -11.55 1.39
N TRP A 40 1.79 -10.92 1.89
CA TRP A 40 0.44 -11.48 1.85
C TRP A 40 -0.04 -11.76 0.42
N TYR A 41 0.29 -10.87 -0.52
CA TYR A 41 -0.02 -11.03 -1.94
C TYR A 41 0.78 -12.16 -2.63
N ASN A 42 1.74 -12.80 -1.95
CA ASN A 42 2.49 -13.94 -2.50
C ASN A 42 1.92 -15.29 -2.03
N THR A 43 0.98 -15.29 -1.10
CA THR A 43 0.38 -16.50 -0.54
C THR A 43 -0.46 -17.26 -1.60
N PRO A 44 -0.51 -18.61 -1.55
CA PRO A 44 -1.36 -19.40 -2.42
C PRO A 44 -2.85 -19.01 -2.32
N GLN A 45 -3.34 -18.79 -1.09
CA GLN A 45 -4.73 -18.42 -0.81
C GLN A 45 -5.14 -17.15 -1.55
N TRP A 46 -4.28 -16.13 -1.53
CA TRP A 46 -4.52 -14.90 -2.28
C TRP A 46 -4.51 -15.14 -3.79
N LYS A 47 -3.55 -15.91 -4.32
CA LYS A 47 -3.46 -16.19 -5.75
C LYS A 47 -4.70 -16.92 -6.27
N ASP A 48 -5.16 -17.93 -5.52
CA ASP A 48 -6.34 -18.71 -5.87
C ASP A 48 -7.60 -17.85 -5.84
N LEU A 49 -7.79 -17.08 -4.76
CA LEU A 49 -8.91 -16.14 -4.62
C LEU A 49 -8.92 -15.10 -5.74
N ARG A 50 -7.76 -14.47 -6.01
CA ARG A 50 -7.60 -13.47 -7.08
C ARG A 50 -7.95 -14.05 -8.44
N ASN A 51 -7.43 -15.24 -8.75
CA ASN A 51 -7.64 -15.90 -10.04
C ASN A 51 -9.10 -16.30 -10.23
N ALA A 52 -9.75 -16.82 -9.19
CA ALA A 52 -11.19 -17.10 -9.22
C ALA A 52 -12.01 -15.82 -9.41
N HIS A 53 -11.69 -14.76 -8.67
CA HIS A 53 -12.42 -13.49 -8.74
C HIS A 53 -12.34 -12.83 -10.12
N ILE A 54 -11.14 -12.68 -10.70
CA ILE A 54 -10.97 -12.03 -12.01
C ILE A 54 -11.58 -12.85 -13.15
N LYS A 55 -11.64 -14.19 -13.01
CA LYS A 55 -12.30 -15.07 -13.98
C LYS A 55 -13.82 -14.90 -13.95
N ALA A 56 -14.40 -14.74 -12.77
CA ALA A 56 -15.83 -14.50 -12.59
C ALA A 56 -16.23 -13.05 -12.93
N ASN A 57 -15.33 -12.09 -12.69
CA ASN A 57 -15.55 -10.66 -12.90
C ASN A 57 -14.48 -10.09 -13.86
N PRO A 58 -14.54 -10.40 -15.17
CA PRO A 58 -13.47 -10.07 -16.11
C PRO A 58 -13.43 -8.58 -16.53
N PHE A 59 -14.43 -7.78 -16.15
CA PHE A 59 -14.56 -6.38 -16.55
C PHE A 59 -14.35 -5.42 -15.37
N CYS A 60 -13.95 -4.19 -15.70
CA CYS A 60 -13.76 -3.12 -14.74
C CYS A 60 -15.13 -2.63 -14.23
N VAL A 61 -15.40 -2.85 -12.94
CA VAL A 61 -16.69 -2.49 -12.33
C VAL A 61 -16.99 -0.98 -12.41
N GLU A 62 -15.95 -0.13 -12.36
CA GLU A 62 -16.10 1.33 -12.47
C GLU A 62 -16.30 1.79 -13.92
N CYS A 63 -15.86 1.02 -14.91
CA CYS A 63 -16.21 1.27 -16.31
C CYS A 63 -17.65 0.84 -16.60
N GLU A 64 -18.07 -0.31 -16.07
CA GLU A 64 -19.44 -0.83 -16.25
C GLU A 64 -20.49 0.12 -15.68
N LYS A 65 -20.25 0.69 -14.49
CA LYS A 65 -21.09 1.75 -13.90
C LYS A 65 -21.26 2.97 -14.81
N ARG A 66 -20.30 3.22 -15.70
CA ARG A 66 -20.31 4.32 -16.68
C ARG A 66 -20.77 3.84 -18.08
N GLY A 67 -21.35 2.65 -18.19
CA GLY A 67 -21.82 2.07 -19.45
C GLY A 67 -20.71 1.61 -20.41
N ARG A 68 -19.48 1.38 -19.91
CA ARG A 68 -18.34 0.96 -20.74
C ARG A 68 -17.91 -0.45 -20.37
N ILE A 69 -17.67 -1.29 -21.38
CA ILE A 69 -17.09 -2.62 -21.19
C ILE A 69 -15.59 -2.53 -21.40
N VAL A 70 -14.82 -2.60 -20.31
CA VAL A 70 -13.36 -2.55 -20.34
C VAL A 70 -12.84 -3.73 -19.54
N GLN A 71 -11.90 -4.49 -20.10
CA GLN A 71 -11.29 -5.62 -19.41
C GLN A 71 -10.58 -5.14 -18.14
N ALA A 72 -10.76 -5.88 -17.05
CA ALA A 72 -10.02 -5.66 -15.83
C ALA A 72 -8.60 -6.21 -15.93
N GLU A 73 -7.65 -5.47 -15.39
CA GLU A 73 -6.23 -5.80 -15.39
C GLU A 73 -5.74 -6.16 -13.99
N VAL A 74 -6.45 -5.66 -12.97
CA VAL A 74 -6.12 -5.86 -11.56
C VAL A 74 -7.36 -6.21 -10.76
N VAL A 75 -7.15 -6.99 -9.69
CA VAL A 75 -8.12 -7.18 -8.61
C VAL A 75 -7.62 -6.34 -7.45
N ASP A 76 -8.45 -5.40 -7.01
CA ASP A 76 -8.14 -4.48 -5.93
C ASP A 76 -9.08 -4.70 -4.75
N HIS A 77 -8.63 -4.36 -3.55
CA HIS A 77 -9.47 -4.39 -2.36
C HIS A 77 -10.34 -3.13 -2.30
N ILE A 78 -11.66 -3.28 -2.10
CA ILE A 78 -12.60 -2.16 -1.96
C ILE A 78 -12.23 -1.31 -0.76
N LYS A 79 -12.09 -1.96 0.41
CA LYS A 79 -11.54 -1.39 1.62
C LYS A 79 -10.02 -1.66 1.68
N PRO A 80 -9.17 -0.64 1.84
CA PRO A 80 -7.72 -0.81 1.84
C PRO A 80 -7.25 -1.80 2.92
N VAL A 81 -6.38 -2.74 2.53
CA VAL A 81 -5.87 -3.80 3.44
C VAL A 81 -5.10 -3.24 4.63
N ASP A 82 -4.40 -2.11 4.46
CA ASP A 82 -3.64 -1.49 5.55
C ASP A 82 -4.54 -1.01 6.69
N ASP A 83 -5.80 -0.71 6.38
CA ASP A 83 -6.79 -0.22 7.35
C ASP A 83 -7.78 -1.32 7.77
N TYR A 84 -8.02 -2.33 6.91
CA TYR A 84 -8.94 -3.45 7.13
C TYR A 84 -8.26 -4.81 6.83
N PRO A 85 -7.23 -5.19 7.59
CA PRO A 85 -6.45 -6.41 7.34
C PRO A 85 -7.29 -7.69 7.47
N GLU A 86 -8.32 -7.69 8.29
CA GLU A 86 -9.26 -8.81 8.48
C GLU A 86 -10.05 -9.16 7.21
N LEU A 87 -10.18 -8.21 6.28
CA LEU A 87 -10.90 -8.39 5.01
C LEU A 87 -9.97 -8.80 3.86
N PHE A 88 -8.72 -9.18 4.13
CA PHE A 88 -7.73 -9.47 3.09
C PHE A 88 -8.15 -10.62 2.15
N LEU A 89 -8.74 -11.68 2.70
CA LEU A 89 -9.24 -12.85 1.95
C LEU A 89 -10.77 -12.85 1.79
N ASP A 90 -11.44 -11.74 2.09
CA ASP A 90 -12.88 -11.62 1.90
C ASP A 90 -13.18 -11.33 0.43
N SER A 91 -13.88 -12.25 -0.25
CA SER A 91 -14.24 -12.10 -1.66
C SER A 91 -15.19 -10.94 -1.92
N SER A 92 -16.00 -10.54 -0.93
CA SER A 92 -16.90 -9.40 -1.02
C SER A 92 -16.17 -8.06 -0.96
N ASN A 93 -14.93 -8.07 -0.47
CA ASN A 93 -14.05 -6.90 -0.41
C ASN A 93 -13.17 -6.76 -1.66
N LEU A 94 -13.43 -7.51 -2.74
CA LEU A 94 -12.66 -7.46 -3.98
C LEU A 94 -13.44 -6.79 -5.11
N GLN A 95 -12.72 -6.07 -5.96
CA GLN A 95 -13.26 -5.50 -7.19
C GLN A 95 -12.25 -5.63 -8.34
N SER A 96 -12.78 -5.92 -9.53
CA SER A 96 -12.02 -5.94 -10.77
C SER A 96 -11.94 -4.54 -11.37
N LEU A 97 -10.73 -4.05 -11.65
CA LEU A 97 -10.50 -2.70 -12.18
C LEU A 97 -9.53 -2.72 -13.37
N CYS A 98 -9.71 -1.76 -14.29
CA CYS A 98 -8.68 -1.42 -15.27
C CYS A 98 -7.58 -0.59 -14.59
N ASN A 99 -6.42 -0.48 -15.23
CA ASN A 99 -5.29 0.28 -14.68
C ASN A 99 -5.61 1.76 -14.44
N PHE A 100 -6.49 2.36 -15.25
CA PHE A 100 -6.92 3.75 -15.08
C PHE A 100 -7.73 3.95 -13.80
N ASP A 101 -8.81 3.20 -13.61
CA ASP A 101 -9.68 3.32 -12.43
C ASP A 101 -8.96 2.87 -11.15
N HIS A 102 -8.07 1.87 -11.23
CA HIS A 102 -7.22 1.49 -10.11
C HIS A 102 -6.30 2.63 -9.65
N ARG A 103 -5.69 3.37 -10.59
CA ARG A 103 -4.87 4.55 -10.24
C ARG A 103 -5.72 5.67 -9.61
N LEU A 104 -6.91 5.92 -10.14
CA LEU A 104 -7.83 6.91 -9.57
C LEU A 104 -8.24 6.54 -8.13
N LYS A 105 -8.59 5.27 -7.90
CA LYS A 105 -8.87 4.78 -6.54
C LYS A 105 -7.66 4.95 -5.63
N THR A 106 -6.46 4.54 -6.05
CA THR A 106 -5.23 4.70 -5.25
C THR A 106 -5.01 6.16 -4.84
N LEU A 107 -5.25 7.12 -5.75
CA LEU A 107 -5.12 8.55 -5.44
C LEU A 107 -6.18 9.02 -4.43
N ARG A 108 -7.44 8.57 -4.59
CA ARG A 108 -8.52 8.86 -3.65
C ARG A 108 -8.21 8.32 -2.25
N ASP A 109 -7.84 7.05 -2.16
CA ASP A 109 -7.53 6.38 -0.89
C ASP A 109 -6.38 7.09 -0.15
N LYS A 110 -5.31 7.49 -0.88
CA LYS A 110 -4.21 8.28 -0.31
C LYS A 110 -4.68 9.65 0.22
N LYS A 111 -5.55 10.33 -0.52
CA LYS A 111 -6.10 11.63 -0.11
C LYS A 111 -6.97 11.50 1.14
N GLU A 112 -7.83 10.48 1.18
CA GLU A 112 -8.69 10.20 2.33
C GLU A 112 -7.88 9.85 3.57
N LYS A 113 -6.84 9.00 3.42
CA LYS A 113 -5.92 8.68 4.51
C LYS A 113 -5.20 9.91 5.05
N ALA A 114 -4.65 10.74 4.17
CA ALA A 114 -4.00 11.98 4.58
C ALA A 114 -4.97 12.95 5.29
N ALA A 115 -6.23 13.02 4.85
CA ALA A 115 -7.26 13.82 5.52
C ALA A 115 -7.57 13.26 6.92
N ALA A 116 -7.74 11.94 7.07
CA ALA A 116 -7.98 11.28 8.34
C ALA A 116 -6.82 11.51 9.33
N GLU A 117 -5.57 11.38 8.88
CA GLU A 117 -4.37 11.65 9.68
C GLU A 117 -4.35 13.10 10.19
N ARG A 118 -4.69 14.08 9.34
CA ARG A 118 -4.79 15.48 9.73
C ARG A 118 -5.85 15.70 10.81
N ILE A 119 -7.02 15.11 10.66
CA ILE A 119 -8.11 15.20 11.66
C ILE A 119 -7.68 14.58 12.98
N ASN A 120 -7.07 13.39 12.95
CA ASN A 120 -6.61 12.70 14.15
C ASN A 120 -5.52 13.50 14.89
N LYS A 121 -4.59 14.12 14.15
CA LYS A 121 -3.59 15.02 14.73
C LYS A 121 -4.24 16.23 15.39
N GLY A 122 -5.26 16.81 14.77
CA GLY A 122 -6.04 17.92 15.34
C GLY A 122 -6.75 17.52 16.63
N LYS A 123 -7.44 16.36 16.65
CA LYS A 123 -8.09 15.82 17.86
C LYS A 123 -7.10 15.58 18.99
N LYS A 124 -5.93 15.01 18.68
CA LYS A 124 -4.86 14.81 19.66
C LYS A 124 -4.39 16.14 20.25
N LEU A 125 -4.11 17.13 19.41
CA LEU A 125 -3.69 18.46 19.87
C LEU A 125 -4.72 19.10 20.80
N MET A 126 -6.01 18.99 20.46
CA MET A 126 -7.09 19.50 21.32
C MET A 126 -7.13 18.78 22.67
N ASN A 127 -7.05 17.45 22.69
CA ASN A 127 -7.01 16.67 23.93
C ASN A 127 -5.79 17.05 24.79
N ASP A 128 -4.62 17.21 24.17
CA ASP A 128 -3.38 17.59 24.86
C ASP A 128 -3.55 18.98 25.53
N LEU A 129 -4.07 19.98 24.80
CA LEU A 129 -4.35 21.33 25.33
C LEU A 129 -5.39 21.33 26.47
N GLU A 130 -6.46 20.55 26.35
CA GLU A 130 -7.47 20.42 27.39
C GLU A 130 -6.92 19.73 28.65
N SER A 131 -6.01 18.76 28.49
CA SER A 131 -5.39 18.05 29.60
C SER A 131 -4.42 18.93 30.40
N ASP A 132 -3.67 19.82 29.74
CA ASP A 132 -2.77 20.78 30.39
C ASP A 132 -3.55 21.83 31.22
N SER A 133 -4.76 22.19 30.78
CA SER A 133 -5.61 23.15 31.50
C SER A 133 -6.15 22.63 32.85
N ARG A 134 -6.11 21.31 33.10
CA ARG A 134 -6.61 20.67 34.33
C ARG A 134 -5.57 20.52 35.44
N VAL A 135 -4.31 20.85 35.18
CA VAL A 135 -3.19 20.71 36.15
C VAL A 135 -2.89 22.04 36.87
N GLY A 136 -3.56 23.13 36.50
CA GLY A 136 -3.34 24.48 37.04
C GLY A 136 -4.37 24.98 38.06
N GLY A 137 -5.04 24.09 38.80
CA GLY A 137 -6.02 24.42 39.85
C GLY A 137 -5.59 23.94 41.23
#